data_AF-A0A6B3H616-F1
#
_entry.id   AF-A0A6B3H616-F1
#
_cell.length_a   1.000
_cell.length_b   1.000
_cell.length_c   1.000
_cell.angle_alpha   90.00
_cell.angle_beta   90.00
_cell.angle_gamma   90.00
#
_symmetry.space_group_name_H-M   'P 1'
#
loop_
_entity.id
_entity.type
_entity.pdbx_description
1 polymer ?
#
loop_
_entity_poly.entity_id
_entity_poly.type
_entity_poly.pdbx_seq_one_letter_code
_entity_poly.pdbx_strand_id
1 'polypeptide(L)'
;AGTGRYGSARMPAVHEDLTAVPGAVPLLTDTGMRSVVTVPLKVEGRLTGSLGVAAEGAGRYSNEEALRLQFAADRIALAVESARLGELERLRRGSLSFLVEASDLLAGTLDRDQTLALMAQMTVPTLATWCAVYTIAD
;
A
#
# COMPACT_ATOMS: atom_id res chain seq x y z
N ALA A 1 -26.80 8.84 24.68
CA ALA A 1 -25.44 9.43 24.61
C ALA A 1 -24.65 8.67 23.56
N GLY A 2 -24.67 9.17 22.32
CA GLY A 2 -24.29 8.41 21.12
C GLY A 2 -22.84 8.60 20.71
N THR A 3 -22.13 7.47 20.56
CA THR A 3 -21.18 7.14 19.48
C THR A 3 -20.48 8.31 18.75
N GLY A 4 -19.30 8.68 19.23
CA GLY A 4 -18.30 9.39 18.42
C GLY A 4 -17.49 8.41 17.56
N ARG A 5 -18.07 7.92 16.46
CA ARG A 5 -17.28 7.60 15.27
C ARG A 5 -16.87 8.93 14.63
N TYR A 6 -15.70 8.99 13.98
CA TYR A 6 -14.93 10.17 13.52
C TYR A 6 -14.04 10.81 14.61
N GLY A 7 -12.78 11.14 14.35
CA GLY A 7 -12.07 11.14 13.09
C GLY A 7 -11.08 12.28 13.02
N SER A 8 -9.81 11.97 13.20
CA SER A 8 -8.85 12.48 12.24
C SER A 8 -7.68 11.50 12.21
N ALA A 9 -7.52 10.79 11.10
CA ALA A 9 -6.20 10.27 10.72
C ALA A 9 -5.21 11.42 10.47
N ARG A 10 -5.49 12.65 10.94
CA ARG A 10 -4.72 13.88 10.79
C ARG A 10 -4.19 14.37 12.14
N MET A 11 -4.46 13.69 13.25
CA MET A 11 -3.95 14.04 14.57
C MET A 11 -3.40 12.79 15.28
N PRO A 12 -2.42 12.98 16.18
CA PRO A 12 -2.00 11.93 17.09
C PRO A 12 -3.17 11.34 17.90
N ALA A 13 -3.17 10.02 18.08
CA ALA A 13 -4.14 9.29 18.87
C ALA A 13 -3.41 8.33 19.83
N VAL A 14 -3.86 8.29 21.08
CA VAL A 14 -3.34 7.40 22.12
C VAL A 14 -4.47 6.51 22.59
N HIS A 15 -4.25 5.21 22.54
CA HIS A 15 -5.12 4.19 23.13
C HIS A 15 -4.38 3.55 24.29
N GLU A 16 -4.85 3.83 25.51
CA GLU A 16 -4.23 3.32 26.73
C GLU A 16 -4.52 1.83 26.95
N ASP A 17 -5.72 1.36 26.59
CA ASP A 17 -6.06 -0.06 26.64
C ASP A 17 -7.00 -0.48 25.50
N LEU A 18 -6.50 -1.31 24.58
CA LEU A 18 -7.22 -1.83 23.44
C LEU A 18 -8.28 -2.86 23.85
N THR A 19 -8.19 -3.45 25.05
CA THR A 19 -9.25 -4.34 25.55
C THR A 19 -10.49 -3.56 25.99
N ALA A 20 -10.35 -2.27 26.32
CA ALA A 20 -11.48 -1.42 26.67
C ALA A 20 -12.32 -1.03 25.44
N VAL A 21 -11.69 -1.02 24.25
CA VAL A 21 -12.35 -0.76 22.96
C VAL A 21 -11.85 -1.76 21.92
N PRO A 22 -12.33 -3.03 21.97
CA PRO A 22 -11.91 -4.06 21.01
C PRO A 22 -12.17 -3.61 19.55
N GLY A 23 -11.21 -3.85 18.67
CA GLY A 23 -11.29 -3.47 17.26
C GLY A 23 -11.04 -1.98 16.97
N ALA A 24 -10.65 -1.16 17.95
CA ALA A 24 -10.23 0.22 17.72
C ALA A 24 -9.09 0.33 16.71
N VAL A 25 -8.15 -0.64 16.73
CA VAL A 25 -7.08 -0.80 15.75
C VAL A 25 -7.12 -2.23 15.22
N PRO A 26 -7.83 -2.49 14.10
CA PRO A 26 -8.03 -3.85 13.58
C PRO A 26 -6.75 -4.63 13.33
N LEU A 27 -5.68 -3.94 12.89
CA LEU A 27 -4.36 -4.52 12.64
C LEU A 27 -3.72 -5.17 13.88
N LEU A 28 -4.12 -4.76 15.08
CA LEU A 28 -3.56 -5.25 16.34
C LEU A 28 -4.47 -6.28 17.03
N THR A 29 -5.59 -6.64 16.43
CA THR A 29 -6.49 -7.67 16.98
C THR A 29 -5.73 -9.00 17.08
N ASP A 30 -5.91 -9.71 18.19
CA ASP A 30 -5.28 -11.01 18.47
C ASP A 30 -3.73 -11.01 18.50
N THR A 31 -3.09 -9.83 18.55
CA THR A 31 -1.63 -9.72 18.65
C THR A 31 -1.11 -9.72 20.09
N GLY A 32 -2.00 -9.61 21.09
CA GLY A 32 -1.64 -9.44 22.51
C GLY A 32 -1.27 -8.00 22.91
N MET A 33 -1.23 -7.06 21.95
CA MET A 33 -0.98 -5.64 22.23
C MET A 33 -2.14 -5.01 22.99
N ARG A 34 -1.82 -4.22 24.02
CA ARG A 34 -2.81 -3.54 24.86
C ARG A 34 -2.78 -2.04 24.74
N SER A 35 -1.66 -1.40 24.42
CA SER A 35 -1.67 0.06 24.17
C SER A 35 -1.02 0.39 22.84
N VAL A 36 -1.43 1.50 22.26
CA VAL A 36 -0.88 1.98 20.98
C VAL A 36 -0.97 3.50 20.90
N VAL A 37 0.10 4.11 20.39
CA VAL A 37 0.11 5.50 19.95
C VAL A 37 0.25 5.52 18.43
N THR A 38 -0.59 6.31 17.76
CA THR A 38 -0.59 6.46 16.30
C THR A 38 -0.52 7.93 15.93
N VAL A 39 0.28 8.27 14.93
CA VAL A 39 0.44 9.62 14.41
C VAL A 39 0.29 9.64 12.88
N PRO A 40 -0.22 10.73 12.30
CA PRO A 40 -0.30 10.90 10.85
C PRO A 40 1.07 11.08 10.19
N LEU A 41 1.25 10.48 9.01
CA LEU A 41 2.29 10.84 8.05
C LEU A 41 1.72 11.88 7.08
N LYS A 42 2.32 13.06 7.02
CA LYS A 42 1.87 14.15 6.15
C LYS A 42 3.02 14.66 5.29
N VAL A 43 2.73 14.91 4.02
CA VAL A 43 3.63 15.59 3.08
C VAL A 43 2.86 16.76 2.50
N GLU A 44 3.39 17.98 2.62
CA GLU A 44 2.75 19.22 2.13
C GLU A 44 1.28 19.39 2.60
N GLY A 45 1.01 19.02 3.85
CA GLY A 45 -0.34 19.09 4.43
C GLY A 45 -1.31 17.99 3.98
N ARG A 46 -0.92 17.15 3.01
CA ARG A 46 -1.69 15.97 2.59
C ARG A 46 -1.36 14.77 3.47
N LEU A 47 -2.38 14.09 3.95
CA LEU A 47 -2.24 12.83 4.68
C LEU A 47 -1.82 11.73 3.71
N THR A 48 -0.67 11.10 3.96
CA THR A 48 -0.14 10.00 3.13
C THR A 48 -0.21 8.65 3.84
N GLY A 49 -0.37 8.62 5.17
CA GLY A 49 -0.52 7.39 5.94
C GLY A 49 -0.52 7.63 7.45
N SER A 50 -0.26 6.57 8.22
CA SER A 50 -0.12 6.64 9.67
C SER A 50 1.07 5.81 10.15
N LEU A 51 1.74 6.27 11.20
CA LEU A 51 2.79 5.54 11.91
C LEU A 51 2.29 5.22 13.33
N GLY A 52 2.42 3.97 13.76
CA GLY A 52 1.99 3.54 15.10
C GLY A 52 3.04 2.73 15.82
N VAL A 53 3.07 2.85 17.15
CA VAL A 53 3.89 2.02 18.04
C VAL A 53 2.98 1.43 19.10
N ALA A 54 3.04 0.10 19.28
CA ALA A 54 2.20 -0.64 20.19
C ALA A 54 3.03 -1.36 21.27
N ALA A 55 2.39 -1.64 22.41
CA ALA A 55 2.98 -2.36 23.52
C ALA A 55 1.97 -3.35 24.13
N GLU A 56 2.48 -4.46 24.67
CA GLU A 56 1.69 -5.49 25.37
C GLU A 56 1.16 -4.99 26.73
N GLY A 57 1.79 -3.99 27.33
CA GLY A 57 1.30 -3.33 28.54
C GLY A 57 0.23 -2.27 28.23
N ALA A 58 -0.74 -2.11 29.13
CA ALA A 58 -1.70 -0.98 29.09
C ALA A 58 -1.04 0.31 29.63
N GLY A 59 -1.55 1.47 29.20
CA GLY A 59 -1.15 2.79 29.69
C GLY A 59 0.30 3.17 29.39
N ARG A 60 0.96 2.52 28.41
CA ARG A 60 2.38 2.76 28.11
C ARG A 60 2.66 4.12 27.52
N TYR A 61 1.69 4.68 26.79
CA TYR A 61 1.86 5.87 25.97
C TYR A 61 1.09 7.07 26.51
N SER A 62 1.72 8.22 26.42
CA SER A 62 1.20 9.53 26.79
C SER A 62 1.13 10.48 25.58
N ASN A 63 0.50 11.64 25.77
CA ASN A 63 0.51 12.70 24.75
C ASN A 63 1.92 13.20 24.42
N GLU A 64 2.87 13.14 25.37
CA GLU A 64 4.25 13.53 25.13
C GLU A 64 4.95 12.55 24.17
N GLU A 65 4.74 11.25 24.35
CA GLU A 65 5.24 10.22 23.44
C GLU A 65 4.60 10.34 22.05
N ALA A 66 3.33 10.73 21.99
CA ALA A 66 2.64 11.01 20.74
C ALA A 66 3.29 12.20 19.98
N LEU A 67 3.67 13.27 20.69
CA LEU A 67 4.39 14.40 20.09
C LEU A 67 5.79 14.00 19.60
N ARG A 68 6.54 13.24 20.41
CA ARG A 68 7.85 12.72 20.00
C ARG A 68 7.75 11.83 18.76
N LEU A 69 6.73 10.97 18.69
CA LEU A 69 6.46 10.14 17.54
C LEU A 69 6.06 10.98 16.32
N GLN A 70 5.30 12.07 16.49
CA GLN A 70 4.95 12.99 15.40
C GLN A 70 6.21 13.61 14.77
N PHE A 71 7.19 14.05 15.56
CA PHE A 71 8.46 14.57 15.02
C PHE A 71 9.25 13.53 14.22
N ALA A 72 9.17 12.25 14.60
CA ALA A 72 9.74 11.18 13.80
C ALA A 72 8.93 10.96 12.51
N ALA A 73 7.61 10.94 12.61
CA ALA A 73 6.68 10.78 11.49
C ALA A 73 6.86 11.87 10.44
N ASP A 74 7.05 13.13 10.83
CA ASP A 74 7.25 14.25 9.90
C ASP A 74 8.52 14.07 9.04
N ARG A 75 9.59 13.49 9.61
CA ARG A 75 10.83 13.18 8.87
C ARG A 75 10.67 11.93 7.99
N ILE A 76 9.94 10.93 8.46
CA ILE A 76 9.73 9.66 7.76
C ILE A 76 8.75 9.84 6.58
N ALA A 77 7.75 10.71 6.72
CA ALA A 77 6.67 10.88 5.75
C ALA A 77 7.18 11.18 4.34
N LEU A 78 8.17 12.07 4.21
CA LEU A 78 8.76 12.41 2.91
C LEU A 78 9.47 11.21 2.29
N ALA A 79 10.32 10.52 3.05
CA ALA A 79 11.09 9.38 2.54
C ALA A 79 10.17 8.23 2.08
N VAL A 80 9.13 7.92 2.86
CA VAL A 80 8.14 6.90 2.52
C VAL A 80 7.36 7.28 1.26
N GLU A 81 6.93 8.55 1.14
CA GLU A 81 6.21 9.02 -0.05
C GLU A 81 7.10 9.02 -1.30
N SER A 82 8.36 9.44 -1.19
CA SER A 82 9.34 9.39 -2.28
C SER A 82 9.58 7.95 -2.75
N ALA A 83 9.75 7.00 -1.83
CA ALA A 83 9.91 5.59 -2.17
C ALA A 83 8.66 5.03 -2.88
N ARG A 84 7.46 5.38 -2.39
CA ARG A 84 6.19 4.98 -2.99
C ARG A 84 6.02 5.53 -4.42
N LEU A 85 6.37 6.79 -4.63
CA LEU A 85 6.33 7.42 -5.96
C LEU A 85 7.36 6.79 -6.92
N GLY A 86 8.57 6.51 -6.43
CA GLY A 86 9.60 5.82 -7.20
C GLY A 86 9.17 4.43 -7.66
N GLU A 87 8.52 3.66 -6.79
CA GLU A 87 8.00 2.33 -7.15
C GLU A 87 6.87 2.39 -8.17
N LEU A 88 5.93 3.33 -8.01
CA LEU A 88 4.87 3.56 -9.00
C LEU A 88 5.42 3.94 -10.37
N GLU A 89 6.43 4.81 -10.40
CA GLU A 89 7.11 5.20 -11.62
C GLU A 89 7.83 4.00 -12.26
N ARG A 90 8.52 3.18 -11.46
CA ARG A 90 9.18 1.95 -11.93
C ARG A 90 8.17 0.99 -12.56
N LEU A 91 7.03 0.75 -11.91
CA LEU A 91 5.97 -0.11 -12.43
C LEU A 91 5.40 0.44 -13.74
N ARG A 92 5.10 1.75 -13.81
CA ARG A 92 4.61 2.39 -15.04
C ARG A 92 5.60 2.28 -16.20
N ARG A 93 6.88 2.52 -15.94
CA ARG A 93 7.94 2.35 -16.96
C ARG A 93 8.02 0.90 -17.44
N GLY A 94 7.92 -0.07 -16.52
CA GLY A 94 7.88 -1.49 -16.87
C GLY A 94 6.71 -1.82 -17.79
N SER A 95 5.50 -1.34 -17.48
CA SER A 95 4.32 -1.55 -18.33
C SER A 95 4.46 -0.90 -19.70
N LEU A 96 5.00 0.32 -19.78
CA LEU A 96 5.21 0.99 -21.07
C LEU A 96 6.28 0.29 -21.92
N SER A 97 7.38 -0.14 -21.31
CA SER A 97 8.43 -0.90 -21.99
C SER A 97 7.86 -2.19 -22.57
N PHE A 98 7.07 -2.92 -21.77
CA PHE A 98 6.40 -4.14 -22.22
C PHE A 98 5.46 -3.89 -23.40
N LEU A 99 4.67 -2.80 -23.36
CA LEU A 99 3.74 -2.47 -24.44
C LEU A 99 4.47 -2.16 -25.76
N VAL A 100 5.59 -1.44 -25.71
CA VAL A 100 6.41 -1.16 -26.90
C VAL A 100 6.99 -2.45 -27.47
N GLU A 101 7.64 -3.26 -26.63
CA GLU A 101 8.24 -4.54 -27.06
C GLU A 101 7.20 -5.49 -27.65
N ALA A 102 6.04 -5.61 -27.01
CA ALA A 102 4.95 -6.43 -27.52
C ALA A 102 4.39 -5.91 -28.85
N SER A 103 4.26 -4.60 -29.02
CA SER A 103 3.78 -4.00 -30.27
C SER A 103 4.74 -4.28 -31.43
N ASP A 104 6.05 -4.13 -31.22
CA ASP A 104 7.07 -4.38 -32.24
C ASP A 104 7.11 -5.86 -32.66
N LEU A 105 7.06 -6.79 -31.69
CA LEU A 105 7.07 -8.23 -31.97
C LEU A 105 5.83 -8.71 -32.72
N LEU A 106 4.65 -8.19 -32.35
CA LEU A 106 3.40 -8.53 -33.02
C LEU A 106 3.32 -7.92 -34.42
N ALA A 107 3.77 -6.68 -34.61
CA ALA A 107 3.82 -6.04 -35.93
C ALA A 107 4.77 -6.74 -36.91
N GLY A 108 5.82 -7.38 -36.41
CA GLY A 108 6.78 -8.16 -37.21
C GLY A 108 6.29 -9.55 -37.64
N THR A 109 5.17 -10.03 -37.12
CA THR A 109 4.68 -11.41 -37.34
C THR A 109 3.37 -11.38 -38.14
N LEU A 110 3.39 -11.90 -39.37
CA LEU A 110 2.20 -11.97 -40.25
C LEU A 110 1.47 -13.32 -40.17
N ASP A 111 2.05 -14.31 -39.50
CA ASP A 111 1.42 -15.61 -39.29
C ASP A 111 0.51 -15.60 -38.05
N ARG A 112 -0.71 -16.10 -38.21
CA ARG A 112 -1.75 -16.08 -37.17
C ARG A 112 -1.33 -16.96 -35.98
N ASP A 113 -0.84 -18.16 -36.25
CA ASP A 113 -0.48 -19.11 -35.20
C ASP A 113 0.75 -18.62 -34.42
N GLN A 114 1.72 -18.04 -35.13
CA GLN A 114 2.90 -17.43 -34.52
C GLN A 114 2.56 -16.20 -33.67
N THR A 115 1.63 -15.35 -34.11
CA THR A 115 1.13 -14.19 -33.34
C THR A 115 0.47 -14.63 -32.04
N LEU A 116 -0.41 -15.64 -32.07
CA LEU A 116 -1.10 -16.15 -30.88
C LEU A 116 -0.13 -16.74 -29.86
N ALA A 117 0.86 -17.50 -30.34
CA ALA A 117 1.91 -18.06 -29.49
C ALA A 117 2.76 -16.97 -28.81
N LEU A 118 3.11 -15.90 -29.55
CA LEU A 118 3.85 -14.75 -29.01
C LEU A 118 3.04 -14.01 -27.94
N MET A 119 1.74 -13.78 -28.15
CA MET A 119 0.87 -13.15 -27.13
C MET A 119 0.90 -13.92 -25.80
N ALA A 120 0.78 -15.25 -25.86
CA ALA A 120 0.83 -16.10 -24.67
C ALA A 120 2.20 -16.04 -23.98
N GLN A 121 3.29 -16.10 -24.75
CA GLN A 121 4.67 -16.04 -24.26
C GLN A 121 5.05 -14.68 -23.66
N MET A 122 4.47 -13.59 -24.14
CA MET A 122 4.71 -12.25 -23.57
C MET A 122 3.91 -12.04 -22.29
N THR A 123 2.70 -12.59 -22.22
CA THR A 123 1.82 -12.48 -21.04
C THR A 123 2.39 -13.24 -19.84
N VAL A 124 3.03 -14.39 -20.07
CA VAL A 124 3.65 -15.22 -19.01
C VAL A 124 5.17 -15.13 -19.11
N PRO A 125 5.91 -14.76 -18.05
CA PRO A 125 5.47 -14.55 -16.66
C PRO A 125 5.13 -13.09 -16.32
N THR A 126 5.18 -12.19 -17.30
CA THR A 126 5.23 -10.73 -17.06
C THR A 126 3.95 -10.16 -16.45
N LEU A 127 2.79 -10.63 -16.91
CA LEU A 127 1.47 -10.14 -16.51
C LEU A 127 0.66 -11.18 -15.74
N ALA A 128 0.91 -12.46 -15.99
CA ALA A 128 0.20 -13.56 -15.36
C ALA A 128 1.06 -14.81 -15.22
N THR A 129 0.63 -15.72 -14.34
CA THR A 129 1.23 -17.04 -14.17
C THR A 129 0.77 -18.05 -15.23
N TRP A 130 -0.34 -17.78 -15.92
CA TRP A 130 -0.85 -18.59 -17.02
C TRP A 130 -1.60 -17.69 -18.03
N CYS A 131 -1.68 -18.13 -19.30
CA CYS A 131 -2.39 -17.43 -20.37
C CYS A 131 -3.02 -18.44 -21.33
N ALA A 132 -4.23 -18.15 -21.82
CA ALA A 132 -4.88 -18.89 -22.89
C ALA A 132 -5.46 -17.89 -23.91
N VAL A 133 -5.24 -18.13 -25.19
CA VAL A 133 -5.75 -17.30 -26.29
C VAL A 133 -6.77 -18.12 -27.07
N TYR A 134 -8.01 -17.62 -27.15
CA TYR A 134 -9.09 -18.27 -27.91
C TYR A 134 -9.42 -17.42 -29.13
N THR A 135 -9.46 -18.05 -30.29
CA THR A 135 -9.98 -17.45 -31.50
C THR A 135 -11.40 -17.94 -31.74
N ILE A 136 -12.27 -17.03 -32.16
CA ILE A 136 -13.54 -17.40 -32.77
C ILE A 136 -13.23 -17.70 -34.24
N ALA A 137 -13.58 -18.90 -34.69
CA ALA A 137 -13.57 -19.22 -36.11
C ALA A 137 -14.75 -18.48 -36.77
N ASP A 138 -14.48 -17.83 -37.91
CA ASP A 138 -15.53 -17.56 -38.89
C ASP A 138 -15.85 -18.85 -39.65
#